data_AF-A0AAX4KA68-F1
#
_entry.id   AF-A0AAX4KA68-F1
#
_cell.length_a   1.000
_cell.length_b   1.000
_cell.length_c   1.000
_cell.angle_alpha   90.00
_cell.angle_beta   90.00
_cell.angle_gamma   90.00
#
_symmetry.space_group_name_H-M   'P 1'
#
loop_
_entity.id
_entity.type
_entity.pdbx_description
1 polymer ?
#
loop_
_entity_poly.entity_id
_entity_poly.type
_entity_poly.pdbx_seq_one_letter_code
_entity_poly.pdbx_strand_id
1 'polypeptide(L)'
;MLNTITIALLPILLGPVISASAIPISTRQFSDPDLGPAVKIQPISYDNLCLTVIGPKLVPGAAVELATCFDSSDSNVDHQQWHGWSDDPNQQFTLSIQDDDNRYCLDKGENPNGDGDSQEFNGTKLKLSQCDNGVPNSQLWGYEQGNNQLKFVDIFAPNTDSKKRCLDVVEDSQSYQPDGLGFAVQKNVQLWECVDGNMNQIWRSTDA
;
A
#
# COMPACT_ATOMS: atom_id res chain seq x y z
N MET A 1 19.19 -79.13 -23.30
CA MET A 1 17.74 -79.38 -23.19
C MET A 1 17.10 -78.12 -22.62
N LEU A 2 15.94 -77.75 -23.17
CA LEU A 2 15.21 -76.47 -23.15
C LEU A 2 15.49 -75.47 -22.01
N ASN A 3 15.87 -74.24 -22.38
CA ASN A 3 15.74 -73.04 -21.56
C ASN A 3 14.34 -72.45 -21.78
N THR A 4 13.51 -72.46 -20.74
CA THR A 4 12.17 -71.86 -20.76
C THR A 4 12.28 -70.42 -20.23
N ILE A 5 12.02 -69.43 -21.09
CA ILE A 5 11.92 -68.02 -20.71
C ILE A 5 10.45 -67.74 -20.36
N THR A 6 10.19 -67.45 -19.08
CA THR A 6 8.87 -67.05 -18.60
C THR A 6 8.74 -65.53 -18.76
N ILE A 7 7.89 -65.07 -19.67
CA ILE A 7 7.53 -63.66 -19.82
C ILE A 7 6.34 -63.39 -18.90
N ALA A 8 6.56 -62.62 -17.83
CA ALA A 8 5.48 -62.13 -16.98
C ALA A 8 4.92 -60.81 -17.58
N LEU A 9 3.65 -60.84 -18.01
CA LEU A 9 2.91 -59.64 -18.36
C LEU A 9 2.43 -58.94 -17.09
N LEU A 10 2.86 -57.69 -16.88
CA LEU A 10 2.30 -56.79 -15.87
C LEU A 10 1.00 -56.16 -16.41
N PRO A 11 -0.11 -56.14 -15.65
CA PRO A 11 -1.30 -55.40 -16.02
C PRO A 11 -1.07 -53.90 -15.75
N ILE A 12 -1.23 -53.09 -16.80
CA ILE A 12 -1.24 -51.63 -16.69
C ILE A 12 -2.58 -51.24 -16.06
N LEU A 13 -2.57 -50.84 -14.78
CA LEU A 13 -3.73 -50.21 -14.14
C LEU A 13 -3.90 -48.79 -14.71
N LEU A 14 -4.90 -48.62 -15.56
CA LEU A 14 -5.45 -47.31 -15.94
C LEU A 14 -6.24 -46.75 -14.75
N GLY A 15 -5.60 -45.92 -13.94
CA GLY A 15 -6.28 -45.14 -12.91
C GLY A 15 -7.08 -43.98 -13.50
N PRO A 16 -8.18 -43.54 -12.86
CA PRO A 16 -8.98 -42.41 -13.33
C PRO A 16 -8.15 -41.12 -13.29
N VAL A 17 -8.14 -40.40 -14.41
CA VAL A 17 -7.55 -39.07 -14.52
C VAL A 17 -8.42 -38.13 -13.70
N ILE A 18 -7.95 -37.73 -12.51
CA ILE A 18 -8.59 -36.67 -11.74
C ILE A 18 -8.27 -35.38 -12.46
N SER A 19 -9.18 -34.90 -13.31
CA SER A 19 -9.12 -33.54 -13.83
C SER A 19 -9.25 -32.58 -12.66
N ALA A 20 -8.14 -32.00 -12.23
CA ALA A 20 -8.13 -30.84 -11.36
C ALA A 20 -8.84 -29.70 -12.10
N SER A 21 -10.09 -29.42 -11.73
CA SER A 21 -10.76 -28.19 -12.15
C SER A 21 -10.00 -27.03 -11.51
N ALA A 22 -9.18 -26.35 -12.30
CA ALA A 22 -8.59 -25.09 -11.88
C ALA A 22 -9.73 -24.13 -11.59
N ILE A 23 -9.90 -23.76 -10.31
CA ILE A 23 -10.79 -22.67 -9.93
C ILE A 23 -10.21 -21.43 -10.62
N PRO A 24 -10.96 -20.74 -11.50
CA PRO A 24 -10.47 -19.51 -12.08
C PRO A 24 -10.25 -18.52 -10.93
N ILE A 25 -8.99 -18.21 -10.64
CA ILE A 25 -8.62 -17.09 -9.80
C ILE A 25 -9.12 -15.86 -10.56
N SER A 26 -10.23 -15.28 -10.11
CA SER A 26 -10.71 -14.01 -10.62
C SER A 26 -9.71 -12.94 -10.17
N THR A 27 -8.69 -12.71 -10.99
CA THR A 27 -7.91 -11.49 -10.93
C THR A 27 -8.89 -10.36 -11.22
N ARG A 28 -9.26 -9.59 -10.18
CA ARG A 28 -9.95 -8.32 -10.37
C ARG A 28 -9.01 -7.45 -11.20
N GLN A 29 -9.24 -7.43 -12.50
CA GLN A 29 -8.54 -6.55 -13.42
C GLN A 29 -9.08 -5.15 -13.13
N PHE A 30 -8.43 -4.43 -12.21
CA PHE A 30 -8.63 -3.01 -12.07
C PHE A 30 -8.02 -2.40 -13.34
N SER A 31 -8.88 -1.99 -14.28
CA SER A 31 -8.47 -1.08 -15.35
C SER A 31 -7.78 0.11 -14.70
N ASP A 32 -6.65 0.54 -15.27
CA ASP A 32 -5.88 1.70 -14.81
C ASP A 32 -6.87 2.86 -14.54
N PRO A 33 -7.17 3.17 -13.26
CA PRO A 33 -8.24 4.11 -12.97
C PRO A 33 -7.84 5.46 -13.55
N ASP A 34 -8.81 6.17 -14.14
CA ASP A 34 -8.68 7.61 -14.35
C ASP A 34 -8.16 8.20 -13.05
N LEU A 35 -6.94 8.75 -13.10
CA LEU A 35 -6.19 9.14 -11.91
C LEU A 35 -6.86 10.31 -11.17
N GLY A 36 -7.82 10.95 -11.85
CA GLY A 36 -8.49 12.13 -11.33
C GLY A 36 -7.50 13.29 -11.14
N PRO A 37 -7.96 14.39 -10.55
CA PRO A 37 -7.09 15.49 -10.18
C PRO A 37 -6.08 15.04 -9.11
N ALA A 38 -4.87 15.59 -9.19
CA ALA A 38 -3.89 15.45 -8.12
C ALA A 38 -4.38 16.16 -6.85
N VAL A 39 -4.11 15.55 -5.70
CA VAL A 39 -4.41 16.09 -4.38
C VAL A 39 -3.17 16.04 -3.49
N LYS A 40 -3.13 16.97 -2.53
CA LYS A 40 -2.26 16.88 -1.35
C LYS A 40 -3.01 16.15 -0.25
N ILE A 41 -2.33 15.25 0.44
CA ILE A 41 -2.89 14.50 1.57
C ILE A 41 -2.29 15.04 2.85
N GLN A 42 -3.13 15.49 3.78
CA GLN A 42 -2.71 16.19 4.99
C GLN A 42 -3.31 15.54 6.24
N PRO A 43 -2.54 15.36 7.32
CA PRO A 43 -3.11 15.04 8.62
C PRO A 43 -3.78 16.28 9.23
N ILE A 44 -4.89 16.10 9.93
CA ILE A 44 -5.57 17.23 10.59
C ILE A 44 -4.74 17.80 11.74
N SER A 45 -3.91 16.99 12.41
CA SER A 45 -3.04 17.47 13.49
C SER A 45 -1.88 18.37 13.01
N TYR A 46 -1.56 18.35 11.71
CA TYR A 46 -0.49 19.15 11.12
C TYR A 46 -0.87 19.64 9.72
N ASP A 47 -1.73 20.66 9.67
CA ASP A 47 -2.39 21.14 8.45
C ASP A 47 -1.47 21.84 7.42
N ASN A 48 -0.23 22.13 7.81
CA ASN A 48 0.82 22.65 6.95
C ASN A 48 1.74 21.54 6.39
N LEU A 49 1.52 20.28 6.77
CA LEU A 49 2.31 19.14 6.34
C LEU A 49 1.54 18.28 5.33
N CYS A 50 2.27 17.75 4.37
CA CYS A 50 1.73 16.92 3.29
C CYS A 50 2.47 15.58 3.25
N LEU A 51 1.72 14.51 2.94
CA LEU A 51 2.29 13.21 2.63
C LEU A 51 3.23 13.35 1.44
N THR A 52 4.50 13.02 1.65
CA THR A 52 5.60 13.36 0.74
C THR A 52 6.49 12.16 0.50
N VAL A 53 6.82 11.91 -0.75
CA VAL A 53 7.85 10.94 -1.13
C VAL A 53 9.23 11.51 -0.84
N ILE A 54 9.99 10.83 0.00
CA ILE A 54 11.32 11.25 0.44
C ILE A 54 12.38 10.68 -0.48
N GLY A 55 13.02 11.55 -1.24
CA GLY A 55 14.09 11.21 -2.16
C GLY A 55 14.26 12.30 -3.21
N PRO A 56 15.35 12.25 -4.01
CA PRO A 56 15.58 13.22 -5.08
C PRO A 56 14.74 12.92 -6.34
N LYS A 57 14.12 11.74 -6.40
CA LYS A 57 13.28 11.23 -7.49
C LYS A 57 12.25 10.25 -6.92
N LEU A 58 11.17 10.04 -7.66
CA LEU A 58 10.21 8.98 -7.40
C LEU A 58 10.80 7.64 -7.85
N VAL A 59 11.00 6.72 -6.92
CA VAL A 59 11.55 5.37 -7.21
C VAL A 59 10.95 4.35 -6.25
N PRO A 60 10.86 3.06 -6.64
CA PRO A 60 10.43 2.01 -5.72
C PRO A 60 11.36 1.93 -4.50
N GLY A 61 10.77 1.74 -3.32
CA GLY A 61 11.47 1.71 -2.04
C GLY A 61 11.72 3.07 -1.41
N ALA A 62 11.45 4.19 -2.11
CA ALA A 62 11.51 5.52 -1.50
C ALA A 62 10.56 5.59 -0.30
N ALA A 63 11.02 6.17 0.81
CA ALA A 63 10.20 6.35 2.00
C ALA A 63 9.10 7.38 1.72
N VAL A 64 7.97 7.25 2.41
CA VAL A 64 6.90 8.25 2.39
C VAL A 64 6.72 8.75 3.82
N GLU A 65 6.85 10.06 4.02
CA GLU A 65 6.82 10.74 5.33
C GLU A 65 6.07 12.07 5.19
N LEU A 66 6.15 12.96 6.19
CA LEU A 66 5.56 14.31 6.11
C LEU A 66 6.63 15.38 5.95
N ALA A 67 6.47 16.23 4.94
CA ALA A 67 7.21 17.49 4.78
C ALA A 67 6.23 18.66 4.71
N THR A 68 6.74 19.89 4.78
CA THR A 68 5.93 21.09 4.52
C THR A 68 5.28 20.97 3.14
N CYS A 69 4.00 21.32 3.05
CA CYS A 69 3.30 21.33 1.77
C CYS A 69 3.96 22.30 0.79
N PHE A 70 4.20 21.84 -0.43
CA PHE A 70 4.81 22.61 -1.51
C PHE A 70 3.76 23.42 -2.27
N ASP A 71 4.10 24.65 -2.63
CA ASP A 71 3.30 25.42 -3.58
C ASP A 71 3.44 24.83 -4.99
N SER A 72 2.48 25.12 -5.88
CA SER A 72 2.49 24.61 -7.27
C SER A 72 3.69 25.06 -8.11
N SER A 73 4.46 26.05 -7.64
CA SER A 73 5.68 26.54 -8.27
C SER A 73 6.96 25.93 -7.70
N ASP A 74 6.88 25.13 -6.63
CA ASP A 74 8.04 24.47 -6.04
C ASP A 74 8.57 23.37 -6.96
N SER A 75 9.89 23.25 -7.06
CA SER A 75 10.54 22.21 -7.87
C SER A 75 10.28 20.78 -7.37
N ASN A 76 9.77 20.62 -6.15
CA ASN A 76 9.51 19.33 -5.52
C ASN A 76 8.00 19.04 -5.41
N VAL A 77 7.12 19.85 -6.03
CA VAL A 77 5.66 19.69 -5.90
C VAL A 77 5.20 18.28 -6.29
N ASP A 78 5.84 17.67 -7.29
CA ASP A 78 5.53 16.33 -7.79
C ASP A 78 5.74 15.22 -6.74
N HIS A 79 6.45 15.51 -5.63
CA HIS A 79 6.61 14.58 -4.50
C HIS A 79 5.38 14.51 -3.58
N GLN A 80 4.38 15.36 -3.79
CA GLN A 80 3.17 15.50 -2.97
C GLN A 80 1.87 15.45 -3.78
N GLN A 81 1.95 15.18 -5.10
CA GLN A 81 0.80 15.10 -6.00
C GLN A 81 0.23 13.68 -6.04
N TRP A 82 -0.63 13.37 -5.09
CA TRP A 82 -1.25 12.06 -4.99
C TRP A 82 -2.52 11.97 -5.84
N HIS A 83 -2.77 10.81 -6.40
CA HIS A 83 -3.92 10.47 -7.23
C HIS A 83 -4.68 9.28 -6.63
N GLY A 84 -5.95 9.13 -7.01
CA GLY A 84 -6.78 8.00 -6.59
C GLY A 84 -7.32 8.08 -5.16
N TRP A 85 -7.22 9.25 -4.50
CA TRP A 85 -7.90 9.48 -3.22
C TRP A 85 -9.42 9.32 -3.38
N SER A 86 -10.05 8.65 -2.42
CA SER A 86 -11.50 8.55 -2.30
C SER A 86 -11.92 8.64 -0.85
N ASP A 87 -12.96 9.42 -0.58
CA ASP A 87 -13.64 9.50 0.71
C ASP A 87 -14.91 8.61 0.78
N ASP A 88 -15.17 7.80 -0.25
CA ASP A 88 -16.26 6.83 -0.26
C ASP A 88 -15.90 5.64 0.65
N PRO A 89 -16.62 5.43 1.78
CA PRO A 89 -16.33 4.32 2.70
C PRO A 89 -16.60 2.93 2.11
N ASN A 90 -17.27 2.84 0.97
CA ASN A 90 -17.54 1.58 0.27
C ASN A 90 -16.50 1.28 -0.83
N GLN A 91 -15.57 2.21 -1.07
CA GLN A 91 -14.56 2.08 -2.11
C GLN A 91 -13.22 1.63 -1.51
N GLN A 92 -12.61 0.65 -2.17
CA GLN A 92 -11.20 0.37 -2.02
C GLN A 92 -10.47 1.04 -3.17
N PHE A 93 -9.33 1.63 -2.88
CA PHE A 93 -8.57 2.42 -3.86
C PHE A 93 -7.07 2.25 -3.66
N THR A 94 -6.34 2.83 -4.61
CA THR A 94 -4.88 2.88 -4.57
C THR A 94 -4.47 4.33 -4.66
N LEU A 95 -3.61 4.75 -3.74
CA LEU A 95 -2.97 6.06 -3.79
C LEU A 95 -1.73 5.94 -4.64
N SER A 96 -1.60 6.81 -5.63
CA SER A 96 -0.44 6.81 -6.53
C SER A 96 0.13 8.18 -6.78
N ILE A 97 1.38 8.22 -7.19
CA ILE A 97 2.14 9.38 -7.58
C ILE A 97 2.90 9.02 -8.85
N GLN A 98 3.23 9.98 -9.71
CA GLN A 98 3.83 9.68 -11.00
C GLN A 98 4.91 10.68 -11.39
N ASP A 99 5.87 10.19 -12.17
CA ASP A 99 6.73 11.02 -13.01
C ASP A 99 6.29 10.89 -14.49
N ASP A 100 7.06 11.47 -15.41
CA ASP A 100 6.76 11.43 -16.85
C ASP A 100 6.67 10.01 -17.42
N ASP A 101 7.37 9.03 -16.81
CA ASP A 101 7.57 7.69 -17.37
C ASP A 101 6.91 6.59 -16.52
N ASN A 102 6.67 6.83 -15.23
CA ASN A 102 6.33 5.80 -14.26
C ASN A 102 5.24 6.23 -13.27
N ARG A 103 4.44 5.25 -12.86
CA ARG A 103 3.44 5.38 -11.80
C ARG A 103 3.86 4.53 -10.60
N TYR A 104 3.90 5.14 -9.43
CA TYR A 104 4.24 4.52 -8.16
C TYR A 104 3.05 4.59 -7.20
N CYS A 105 2.90 3.56 -6.39
CA CYS A 105 1.77 3.37 -5.49
C CYS A 105 2.26 3.41 -4.04
N LEU A 106 1.44 4.00 -3.17
CA LEU A 106 1.67 3.97 -1.73
C LEU A 106 1.52 2.52 -1.25
N ASP A 107 2.63 1.96 -0.82
CA ASP A 107 2.70 0.59 -0.31
C ASP A 107 2.78 0.63 1.22
N LYS A 108 2.05 -0.29 1.85
CA LYS A 108 2.02 -0.45 3.30
C LYS A 108 3.41 -0.68 3.92
N GLY A 109 4.39 -1.10 3.13
CA GLY A 109 5.72 -1.46 3.58
C GLY A 109 5.85 -2.91 4.05
N GLU A 110 7.07 -3.24 4.45
CA GLU A 110 7.41 -4.52 5.07
C GLU A 110 7.25 -4.40 6.57
N ASN A 111 6.59 -5.39 7.19
CA ASN A 111 6.40 -5.40 8.64
C ASN A 111 7.77 -5.54 9.33
N PRO A 112 8.20 -4.58 10.17
CA PRO A 112 9.46 -4.69 10.91
C PRO A 112 9.50 -5.90 11.86
N ASN A 113 8.34 -6.44 12.23
CA ASN A 113 8.19 -7.60 13.11
C ASN A 113 8.05 -8.94 12.34
N GLY A 114 8.14 -8.91 11.01
CA GLY A 114 7.97 -10.07 10.13
C GLY A 114 6.51 -10.37 9.75
N ASP A 115 6.30 -11.09 8.66
CA ASP A 115 4.96 -11.44 8.13
C ASP A 115 4.32 -12.67 8.81
N GLY A 116 4.67 -12.95 10.08
CA GLY A 116 4.09 -14.05 10.84
C GLY A 116 2.64 -13.77 11.27
N ASP A 117 1.94 -14.80 11.77
CA ASP A 117 0.55 -14.72 12.27
C ASP A 117 0.34 -13.69 13.41
N SER A 118 1.41 -13.09 13.95
CA SER A 118 1.36 -11.95 14.86
C SER A 118 1.16 -10.65 14.07
N GLN A 119 -0.08 -10.20 14.07
CA GLN A 119 -0.67 -9.09 13.31
C GLN A 119 -0.22 -7.69 13.75
N GLU A 120 1.00 -7.55 14.21
CA GLU A 120 1.54 -6.30 14.72
C GLU A 120 2.22 -5.52 13.61
N PHE A 121 1.40 -4.89 12.77
CA PHE A 121 1.83 -3.92 11.75
C PHE A 121 2.11 -2.52 12.36
N ASN A 122 2.01 -2.38 13.67
CA ASN A 122 2.29 -1.13 14.37
C ASN A 122 3.76 -0.74 14.15
N GLY A 123 3.98 0.49 13.69
CA GLY A 123 5.32 0.97 13.36
C GLY A 123 5.80 0.61 11.97
N THR A 124 4.97 -0.03 11.14
CA THR A 124 5.33 -0.30 9.73
C THR A 124 5.47 1.03 8.99
N LYS A 125 6.63 1.24 8.37
CA LYS A 125 6.90 2.44 7.57
C LYS A 125 6.38 2.29 6.16
N LEU A 126 5.81 3.37 5.62
CA LEU A 126 5.33 3.39 4.25
C LEU A 126 6.45 3.59 3.25
N LYS A 127 6.26 3.03 2.05
CA LYS A 127 7.18 3.19 0.93
C LYS A 127 6.42 3.35 -0.38
N LEU A 128 7.11 3.85 -1.40
CA LEU A 128 6.66 3.68 -2.77
C LEU A 128 6.97 2.28 -3.28
N SER A 129 6.08 1.75 -4.11
CA SER A 129 6.33 0.60 -4.96
C SER A 129 5.85 0.90 -6.37
N GLN A 130 6.30 0.13 -7.37
CA GLN A 130 5.68 0.20 -8.69
C GLN A 130 4.19 -0.13 -8.55
N CYS A 131 3.33 0.61 -9.25
CA CYS A 131 1.94 0.21 -9.41
C CYS A 131 1.88 -1.03 -10.31
N ASP A 132 1.34 -2.14 -9.80
CA ASP A 132 1.21 -3.38 -10.57
C ASP A 132 -0.11 -3.43 -11.35
N ASN A 133 -0.12 -4.14 -12.48
CA ASN A 133 -1.32 -4.39 -13.30
C ASN A 133 -2.37 -5.31 -12.64
N GLY A 134 -2.21 -5.58 -11.35
CA GLY A 134 -3.21 -6.12 -10.44
C GLY A 134 -2.83 -5.61 -9.06
N VAL A 135 -3.65 -4.74 -8.48
CA VAL A 135 -3.35 -4.05 -7.22
C VAL A 135 -3.03 -5.08 -6.13
N PRO A 136 -1.78 -5.18 -5.66
CA PRO A 136 -1.43 -6.10 -4.59
C PRO A 136 -2.11 -5.65 -3.31
N ASN A 137 -2.39 -6.59 -2.39
CA ASN A 137 -3.00 -6.30 -1.10
C ASN A 137 -2.26 -5.16 -0.36
N SER A 138 -0.93 -5.08 -0.50
CA SER A 138 -0.09 -4.06 0.12
C SER A 138 -0.33 -2.62 -0.36
N GLN A 139 -1.00 -2.44 -1.49
CA GLN A 139 -1.30 -1.13 -2.11
C GLN A 139 -2.79 -0.79 -2.07
N LEU A 140 -3.58 -1.57 -1.30
CA LEU A 140 -5.01 -1.41 -1.20
C LEU A 140 -5.38 -0.62 0.05
N TRP A 141 -6.04 0.50 -0.18
CA TRP A 141 -6.47 1.45 0.85
C TRP A 141 -7.99 1.57 0.86
N GLY A 142 -8.52 2.03 1.99
CA GLY A 142 -9.92 2.37 2.16
C GLY A 142 -10.06 3.56 3.10
N TYR A 143 -11.27 4.13 3.15
CA TYR A 143 -11.56 5.28 3.98
C TYR A 143 -12.63 4.95 5.02
N GLU A 144 -12.43 5.35 6.28
CA GLU A 144 -13.51 5.31 7.28
C GLU A 144 -14.06 6.70 7.51
N GLN A 145 -15.24 6.94 6.95
CA GLN A 145 -15.94 8.21 7.01
C GLN A 145 -16.26 8.68 8.44
N GLY A 146 -16.54 7.77 9.38
CA GLY A 146 -16.89 8.13 10.76
C GLY A 146 -15.76 8.82 11.53
N ASN A 147 -14.51 8.52 11.18
CA ASN A 147 -13.31 9.01 11.86
C ASN A 147 -12.36 9.78 10.91
N ASN A 148 -12.71 9.90 9.62
CA ASN A 148 -11.86 10.42 8.55
C ASN A 148 -10.47 9.76 8.51
N GLN A 149 -10.43 8.43 8.64
CA GLN A 149 -9.18 7.67 8.70
C GLN A 149 -8.90 6.97 7.37
N LEU A 150 -7.65 7.08 6.91
CA LEU A 150 -7.14 6.27 5.81
C LEU A 150 -6.67 4.91 6.35
N LYS A 151 -7.17 3.83 5.77
CA LYS A 151 -7.01 2.46 6.27
C LYS A 151 -6.30 1.58 5.29
N PHE A 152 -5.40 0.76 5.81
CA PHE A 152 -4.89 -0.38 5.09
C PHE A 152 -5.97 -1.48 5.01
N VAL A 153 -6.21 -2.00 3.81
CA VAL A 153 -7.19 -3.07 3.58
C VAL A 153 -6.45 -4.40 3.46
N ASP A 154 -6.60 -5.27 4.46
CA ASP A 154 -6.12 -6.64 4.38
C ASP A 154 -7.21 -7.59 3.87
N ILE A 155 -7.13 -8.00 2.61
CA ILE A 155 -8.10 -8.91 1.99
C ILE A 155 -8.03 -10.34 2.55
N PHE A 156 -6.93 -10.73 3.20
CA PHE A 156 -6.76 -12.07 3.78
C PHE A 156 -7.23 -12.15 5.23
N ALA A 157 -7.34 -11.00 5.90
CA ALA A 157 -7.89 -10.87 7.24
C ALA A 157 -8.88 -9.71 7.32
N PRO A 158 -10.03 -9.79 6.61
CA PRO A 158 -10.96 -8.68 6.50
C PRO A 158 -11.56 -8.32 7.87
N ASN A 159 -11.14 -7.17 8.41
CA ASN A 159 -11.84 -6.34 9.40
C ASN A 159 -12.53 -7.08 10.57
N THR A 160 -11.73 -7.57 11.53
CA THR A 160 -12.16 -7.47 12.94
C THR A 160 -11.65 -6.15 13.50
N ASP A 161 -12.43 -5.44 14.32
CA ASP A 161 -12.08 -4.10 14.81
C ASP A 161 -10.67 -4.01 15.42
N SER A 162 -10.20 -5.07 16.10
CA SER A 162 -8.86 -5.17 16.68
C SER A 162 -7.70 -5.24 15.67
N LYS A 163 -7.99 -5.35 14.37
CA LYS A 163 -7.00 -5.58 13.30
C LYS A 163 -6.96 -4.46 12.27
N LYS A 164 -7.83 -3.46 12.39
CA LYS A 164 -7.81 -2.29 11.51
C LYS A 164 -6.49 -1.55 11.70
N ARG A 165 -5.84 -1.21 10.60
CA ARG A 165 -4.59 -0.44 10.59
C ARG A 165 -4.83 0.86 9.83
N CYS A 166 -4.47 1.96 10.47
CA CYS A 166 -4.67 3.30 9.96
C CYS A 166 -3.33 3.95 9.67
N LEU A 167 -3.31 4.83 8.68
CA LEU A 167 -2.21 5.76 8.49
C LEU A 167 -2.15 6.68 9.71
N ASP A 168 -0.98 6.79 10.31
CA ASP A 168 -0.77 7.46 11.60
C ASP A 168 0.50 8.31 11.54
N VAL A 169 0.42 9.54 12.09
CA VAL A 169 1.60 10.38 12.31
C VAL A 169 2.29 9.97 13.59
N VAL A 170 3.60 9.67 13.51
CA VAL A 170 4.42 9.37 14.69
C VAL A 170 4.60 10.65 15.50
N GLU A 171 3.84 10.82 16.58
CA GLU A 171 3.78 12.05 17.38
C GLU A 171 5.16 12.55 17.82
N ASP A 172 5.97 11.66 18.39
CA ASP A 172 7.30 11.99 18.94
C ASP A 172 8.43 12.02 17.90
N SER A 173 8.12 11.81 16.62
CA SER A 173 9.13 11.89 15.56
C SER A 173 9.73 13.29 15.47
N GLN A 174 11.04 13.32 15.27
CA GLN A 174 11.83 14.54 15.16
C GLN A 174 12.03 14.90 13.70
N SER A 175 12.03 16.20 13.40
CA SER A 175 12.38 16.68 12.07
C SER A 175 13.86 16.42 11.77
N TYR A 176 14.15 16.10 10.50
CA TYR A 176 15.49 15.94 9.99
C TYR A 176 15.57 16.39 8.53
N GLN A 177 16.77 16.78 8.10
CA GLN A 177 17.07 17.15 6.71
C GLN A 177 17.74 15.96 6.03
N PRO A 178 17.08 15.25 5.10
CA PRO A 178 17.74 14.19 4.35
C PRO A 178 18.84 14.78 3.44
N ASP A 179 19.97 14.08 3.36
CA ASP A 179 21.10 14.51 2.55
C ASP A 179 20.69 14.64 1.08
N GLY A 180 21.08 15.76 0.47
CA GLY A 180 20.83 16.02 -0.95
C GLY A 180 19.40 16.41 -1.32
N LEU A 181 18.49 16.54 -0.35
CA LEU A 181 17.14 17.07 -0.58
C LEU A 181 17.07 18.56 -0.27
N GLY A 182 16.22 19.28 -1.02
CA GLY A 182 15.94 20.71 -0.81
C GLY A 182 14.91 21.02 0.27
N PHE A 183 14.39 19.98 0.95
CA PHE A 183 13.32 20.10 1.94
C PHE A 183 13.53 19.14 3.11
N ALA A 184 13.00 19.49 4.28
CA ALA A 184 13.11 18.69 5.51
C ALA A 184 11.91 17.77 5.69
N VAL A 185 12.15 16.58 6.25
CA VAL A 185 11.09 15.77 6.86
C VAL A 185 10.73 16.40 8.19
N GLN A 186 9.45 16.68 8.39
CA GLN A 186 8.91 17.33 9.58
C GLN A 186 8.39 16.29 10.58
N LYS A 187 7.75 15.23 10.08
CA LYS A 187 7.19 14.14 10.88
C LYS A 187 7.29 12.83 10.09
N ASN A 188 7.37 11.74 10.83
CA ASN A 188 7.30 10.40 10.25
C ASN A 188 5.84 9.90 10.23
N VAL A 189 5.53 9.01 9.30
CA VAL A 189 4.27 8.27 9.24
C VAL A 189 4.50 6.79 9.42
N GLN A 190 3.47 6.11 9.90
CA GLN A 190 3.47 4.67 10.13
C GLN A 190 2.08 4.10 9.90
N LEU A 191 2.00 2.78 9.80
CA LEU A 191 0.78 2.09 10.14
C LEU A 191 0.70 1.89 11.66
N TRP A 192 -0.48 2.14 12.20
CA TRP A 192 -0.80 1.88 13.60
C TRP A 192 -2.19 1.27 13.72
N GLU A 193 -2.51 0.69 14.87
CA GLU A 193 -3.90 0.31 15.15
C GLU A 193 -4.81 1.54 15.07
N CYS A 194 -5.97 1.38 14.45
CA CYS A 194 -6.93 2.46 14.34
C CYS A 194 -7.51 2.78 15.73
N VAL A 195 -7.42 4.04 16.14
CA VAL A 195 -7.93 4.53 17.41
C VAL A 195 -8.93 5.65 17.15
N ASP A 196 -10.18 5.46 17.58
CA ASP A 196 -11.22 6.48 17.45
C ASP A 196 -10.80 7.78 18.18
N GLY A 197 -10.96 8.91 17.49
CA GLY A 197 -10.60 10.23 18.04
C GLY A 197 -9.09 10.54 18.09
N ASN A 198 -8.22 9.63 17.64
CA ASN A 198 -6.80 9.95 17.50
C ASN A 198 -6.57 10.92 16.33
N MET A 199 -6.28 12.19 16.64
CA MET A 199 -6.07 13.26 15.65
C MET A 199 -4.90 13.00 14.70
N ASN A 200 -3.93 12.16 15.07
CA ASN A 200 -2.81 11.77 14.21
C ASN A 200 -3.21 10.75 13.12
N GLN A 201 -4.44 10.23 13.16
CA GLN A 201 -4.99 9.30 12.19
C GLN A 201 -6.09 9.90 11.33
N ILE A 202 -6.38 11.19 11.51
CA ILE A 202 -7.42 11.90 10.76
C ILE A 202 -6.77 12.61 9.59
N TRP A 203 -7.22 12.29 8.37
CA TRP A 203 -6.61 12.77 7.12
C TRP A 203 -7.64 13.47 6.26
N ARG A 204 -7.17 14.40 5.43
CA ARG A 204 -7.96 15.05 4.38
C ARG A 204 -7.15 15.17 3.10
N SER A 205 -7.85 15.30 1.99
CA SER A 205 -7.27 15.76 0.72
C SER A 205 -7.56 17.24 0.50
N THR A 206 -6.64 17.94 -0.15
CA THR A 206 -6.84 19.27 -0.73
C THR A 206 -6.35 19.29 -2.17
N ASP A 207 -6.82 20.21 -2.99
CA ASP A 207 -6.31 20.36 -4.35
C ASP A 207 -4.78 20.61 -4.32
N ALA A 208 -4.05 19.97 -5.23
CA ALA A 208 -2.59 20.04 -5.31
C ALA A 208 -2.08 21.29 -6.04
#